data_AF-A0A932R8R9-F1
#
_entry.id   AF-A0A932R8R9-F1
#
_cell.length_a   1.000
_cell.length_b   1.000
_cell.length_c   1.000
_cell.angle_alpha   90.00
_cell.angle_beta   90.00
_cell.angle_gamma   90.00
#
_symmetry.space_group_name_H-M   'P 1'
#
loop_
_entity.id
_entity.type
_entity.pdbx_description
1 polymer ?
#
loop_
_entity_poly.entity_id
_entity_poly.type
_entity_poly.pdbx_seq_one_letter_code
_entity_poly.pdbx_strand_id
1 'polypeptide(L)' 'MSSKSASQIRCAQCERIESRCWCEKFCILCQSQLDVRLCTDGLMYCEACRTACDYKPAD' A
#
# COMPACT_ATOMS: atom_id res chain seq x y z
N MET A 1 -25.46 7.06 15.42
CA MET A 1 -24.93 7.79 14.25
C MET A 1 -23.70 7.03 13.77
N SER A 2 -23.83 6.23 12.72
CA SER A 2 -22.76 5.35 12.22
C SER A 2 -21.70 6.19 11.50
N SER A 3 -20.54 6.31 12.13
CA SER A 3 -19.35 6.92 11.57
C SER A 3 -19.02 6.26 10.22
N LYS A 4 -19.05 7.03 9.13
CA LYS A 4 -18.50 6.62 7.83
C LYS A 4 -16.99 6.42 8.01
N SER A 5 -16.57 5.22 8.36
CA SER A 5 -15.15 4.85 8.29
C SER A 5 -14.77 4.90 6.82
N ALA A 6 -13.90 5.83 6.43
CA ALA A 6 -13.21 5.76 5.14
C ALA A 6 -12.70 4.32 4.98
N SER A 7 -13.08 3.64 3.90
CA SER A 7 -12.70 2.25 3.65
C SER A 7 -11.18 2.16 3.67
N GLN A 8 -10.59 1.76 4.80
CA GLN A 8 -9.15 1.65 4.94
C GLN A 8 -8.67 0.63 3.90
N ILE A 9 -7.78 1.07 3.02
CA ILE A 9 -7.21 0.19 1.99
C ILE A 9 -6.40 -0.91 2.70
N ARG A 10 -6.51 -2.12 2.16
CA ARG A 10 -5.92 -3.34 2.73
C ARG A 10 -4.94 -3.93 1.74
N CYS A 11 -3.89 -4.56 2.26
CA CYS A 11 -2.99 -5.38 1.47
C CYS A 11 -3.78 -6.49 0.77
N ALA A 12 -3.59 -6.63 -0.55
CA ALA A 12 -4.24 -7.65 -1.36
C ALA A 12 -3.88 -9.09 -0.95
N GLN A 13 -2.78 -9.28 -0.22
CA GLN A 13 -2.25 -10.60 0.13
C GLN A 13 -2.68 -11.07 1.52
N CYS A 14 -2.78 -10.16 2.49
CA CYS A 14 -3.13 -10.49 3.87
C CYS A 14 -4.38 -9.80 4.41
N GLU A 15 -5.02 -8.94 3.61
CA GLU A 15 -6.26 -8.24 3.93
C GLU A 15 -6.17 -7.32 5.17
N ARG A 16 -4.96 -6.94 5.57
CA ARG A 16 -4.71 -6.02 6.70
C ARG A 16 -4.31 -4.65 6.17
N ILE A 17 -4.61 -3.61 6.95
CA ILE A 17 -4.12 -2.24 6.70
C ILE A 17 -2.60 -2.20 6.79
N GLU A 18 -1.97 -1.19 6.19
CA GLU A 18 -0.50 -1.08 6.13
C GLU A 18 0.18 -1.18 7.51
N SER A 19 -0.39 -0.53 8.52
CA SER A 19 0.14 -0.53 9.90
C SER A 19 0.06 -1.89 10.60
N ARG A 20 -0.78 -2.80 10.11
CA ARG A 20 -0.98 -4.16 10.63
C ARG A 20 -0.57 -5.25 9.63
N CYS A 21 0.03 -4.85 8.51
CA CYS A 21 0.49 -5.78 7.49
C CYS A 21 1.71 -6.55 8.01
N TRP A 22 1.73 -7.84 7.75
CA TRP A 22 2.76 -8.80 8.16
C TRP A 22 3.50 -9.40 6.96
N CYS A 23 3.09 -9.05 5.74
CA CYS A 23 3.83 -9.38 4.53
C CYS A 23 5.18 -8.65 4.52
N GLU A 24 6.16 -9.25 3.87
CA GLU A 24 7.41 -8.56 3.55
C GLU A 24 7.11 -7.34 2.66
N LYS A 25 7.61 -6.16 3.05
CA LYS A 25 7.33 -4.91 2.34
C LYS A 25 8.36 -4.70 1.24
N PHE A 26 7.96 -4.97 0.01
CA PHE A 26 8.74 -4.70 -1.19
C PHE A 26 7.86 -4.11 -2.30
N CYS A 27 8.47 -3.36 -3.20
CA CYS A 27 7.80 -2.86 -4.39
C CYS A 27 7.50 -4.03 -5.34
N ILE A 28 6.25 -4.23 -5.73
CA ILE A 28 5.87 -5.32 -6.64
C ILE A 28 6.51 -5.19 -8.04
N LEU A 29 6.93 -3.98 -8.43
CA LEU A 29 7.53 -3.70 -9.74
C LEU A 29 9.05 -3.95 -9.78
N CYS A 30 9.78 -3.47 -8.78
CA CYS A 30 11.25 -3.47 -8.79
C CYS A 30 11.88 -4.23 -7.61
N GLN A 31 11.06 -4.79 -6.72
CA GLN A 31 11.47 -5.52 -5.51
C GLN A 31 12.32 -4.71 -4.51
N SER A 32 12.44 -3.39 -4.68
CA SER A 32 13.06 -2.52 -3.68
C SER A 32 12.26 -2.51 -2.38
N GLN A 33 12.96 -2.44 -1.25
CA GLN A 33 12.38 -2.32 0.09
C GLN A 33 12.41 -0.86 0.61
N LEU A 34 12.84 0.09 -0.23
CA LEU A 34 12.96 1.50 0.14
C LEU A 34 11.62 2.23 0.00
N ASP A 35 11.21 2.93 1.05
CA ASP A 35 9.97 3.74 1.11
C ASP A 35 8.74 3.04 0.49
N VAL A 36 8.55 1.78 0.88
CA VAL A 36 7.46 0.95 0.36
C VAL A 36 6.17 1.23 1.12
N ARG A 37 5.15 1.66 0.36
CA ARG A 37 3.82 2.00 0.89
C ARG A 37 2.72 1.22 0.16
N LEU A 38 1.67 0.90 0.89
CA LEU A 38 0.42 0.37 0.38
C LEU A 38 -0.26 1.46 -0.45
N CYS A 39 -0.64 1.14 -1.69
CA CYS A 39 -1.37 2.03 -2.58
C CYS A 39 -2.86 1.69 -2.61
N THR A 40 -3.65 2.57 -3.22
CA THR A 40 -5.13 2.47 -3.29
C THR A 40 -5.64 1.20 -3.98
N ASP A 41 -4.78 0.52 -4.73
CA ASP A 41 -5.03 -0.76 -5.39
C ASP A 41 -4.78 -1.99 -4.48
N GLY A 42 -4.29 -1.78 -3.25
CA GLY A 42 -3.98 -2.84 -2.30
C GLY A 42 -2.60 -3.48 -2.49
N LEU A 43 -1.78 -2.96 -3.41
CA LEU A 43 -0.42 -3.42 -3.66
C LEU A 43 0.60 -2.46 -3.07
N MET A 44 1.86 -2.92 -2.98
CA MET A 44 2.95 -2.19 -2.34
C MET A 44 3.96 -1.69 -3.36
N TYR A 45 4.32 -0.41 -3.27
CA TYR A 45 5.22 0.25 -4.20
C TYR A 45 6.19 1.17 -3.47
N CYS A 46 7.45 1.21 -3.92
CA CYS A 46 8.42 2.21 -3.46
C CYS A 46 8.09 3.60 -4.00
N GLU A 47 8.60 4.65 -3.36
CA GLU A 47 8.45 6.05 -3.81
C GLU A 47 8.81 6.23 -5.29
N ALA A 48 9.98 5.75 -5.72
CA ALA A 48 10.45 5.93 -7.09
C ALA A 48 9.46 5.38 -8.13
N CYS A 49 8.91 4.19 -7.89
CA CYS A 49 7.92 3.57 -8.78
C CYS A 49 6.56 4.27 -8.69
N ARG A 50 6.15 4.74 -7.51
CA ARG A 50 4.90 5.50 -7.36
C ARG A 50 4.95 6.81 -8.14
N THR A 51 6.05 7.54 -8.04
CA THR A 51 6.23 8.80 -8.79
C THR A 51 6.36 8.56 -10.29
N ALA A 52 7.10 7.52 -10.71
CA ALA A 52 7.29 7.24 -12.13
C ALA A 52 6.01 6.72 -12.84
N CYS A 53 5.16 5.99 -12.12
CA CYS A 53 3.97 5.34 -12.68
C CYS A 53 2.64 5.95 -12.19
N ASP A 54 2.69 7.05 -11.43
CA ASP A 54 1.54 7.77 -10.86
C ASP A 54 0.65 6.93 -9.91
N TYR A 55 1.23 6.03 -9.12
CA TYR A 55 0.49 5.27 -8.10
C TYR A 55 0.26 6.09 -6.83
N LYS A 56 -0.96 6.04 -6.31
CA LYS A 56 -1.37 6.81 -5.13
C LYS A 56 -1.28 5.96 -3.86
N PRO A 57 -0.51 6.38 -2.83
CA PRO A 57 -0.53 5.72 -1.54
C PRO A 57 -1.93 5.77 -0.93
N ALA A 58 -2.24 4.77 -0.11
CA ALA A 58 -3.54 4.55 0.50
C ALA A 58 -3.95 5.55 1.58
N ASP A 59 -3.02 6.40 2.06
CA ASP A 59 -3.11 7.38 3.17
C ASP A 59 -4.20 7.10 4.23
#